data_AF-A0A1A1Z2L4-F1
#
_entry.id   AF-A0A1A1Z2L4-F1
#
_cell.length_a   1.000
_cell.length_b   1.000
_cell.length_c   1.000
_cell.angle_alpha   90.00
_cell.angle_beta   90.00
_cell.angle_gamma   90.00
#
_symmetry.space_group_name_H-M   'P 1'
#
loop_
_entity.id
_entity.type
_entity.pdbx_description
1 polymer ?
#
loop_
_entity_poly.entity_id
_entity_poly.type
_entity_poly.pdbx_seq_one_letter_code
_entity_poly.pdbx_strand_id
1 'polypeptide(L)' 'MPFSNTASPVRWRRLLPEAADEAGCTAVYRSHLGSNVAACSCGWSARRRIWKSIACLDAWTHSAHVGCDLNVPLVIPERH' A
#
# COMPACT_ATOMS: atom_id res chain seq x y z
N MET A 1 2.68 -17.14 -10.44
CA MET A 1 1.30 -16.70 -10.76
C MET A 1 1.32 -15.19 -10.94
N PRO A 2 0.93 -14.62 -12.10
CA PRO A 2 0.82 -13.17 -12.21
C PRO A 2 -0.54 -12.74 -11.63
N PHE A 3 -0.50 -11.94 -10.57
CA PHE A 3 -1.71 -11.41 -9.93
C PHE A 3 -2.18 -10.15 -10.66
N SER A 4 -3.05 -10.32 -11.64
CA SER A 4 -3.88 -9.25 -12.16
C SER A 4 -5.09 -9.10 -11.24
N ASN A 5 -5.17 -8.01 -10.47
CA ASN A 5 -6.47 -7.61 -9.90
C ASN A 5 -6.59 -6.09 -9.81
N THR A 6 -7.59 -5.59 -10.52
CA THR A 6 -7.97 -4.21 -10.73
C THR A 6 -8.60 -3.63 -9.47
N ALA A 7 -7.79 -2.99 -8.62
CA ALA A 7 -8.28 -2.00 -7.67
C ALA A 7 -7.90 -0.60 -8.18
N SER A 8 -8.92 0.20 -8.51
CA SER A 8 -8.83 1.56 -9.05
C SER A 8 -7.62 2.37 -8.54
N PRO A 9 -6.70 2.82 -9.42
CA PRO A 9 -5.39 3.34 -9.00
C PRO A 9 -5.41 4.76 -8.40
N VAL A 10 -6.58 5.40 -8.24
CA VAL A 10 -6.63 6.87 -8.34
C VAL A 10 -6.72 7.63 -7.00
N ARG A 11 -7.04 6.99 -5.87
CA ARG A 11 -7.28 7.75 -4.62
C ARG A 11 -6.15 7.72 -3.59
N TRP A 12 -5.38 6.64 -3.53
CA TRP A 12 -4.39 6.44 -2.46
C TRP A 12 -3.03 7.09 -2.79
N ARG A 13 -2.71 7.33 -4.06
CA ARG A 13 -1.49 8.03 -4.50
C ARG A 13 -1.38 9.46 -3.96
N ARG A 14 -2.51 10.12 -3.65
CA ARG A 14 -2.56 11.43 -2.98
C ARG A 14 -2.23 11.38 -1.49
N LEU A 15 -2.15 10.18 -0.91
CA LEU A 15 -1.84 9.98 0.51
C LEU A 15 -0.36 9.67 0.73
N LEU A 16 0.40 9.41 -0.34
CA LEU A 16 1.84 9.29 -0.25
C LEU A 16 2.48 10.69 -0.25
N PRO A 17 3.54 10.92 0.53
CA PRO A 17 4.36 12.12 0.41
C PRO A 17 4.96 12.22 -1.00
N GLU A 18 5.14 13.45 -1.48
CA GLU A 18 5.70 13.77 -2.80
C GLU A 18 7.12 13.22 -3.00
N ALA A 19 7.80 12.88 -1.89
CA ALA A 19 9.10 12.24 -1.82
C ALA A 19 9.07 10.71 -2.05
N ALA A 20 8.04 10.18 -2.70
CA ALA A 20 8.17 8.84 -3.29
C ALA A 20 9.21 8.97 -4.41
N ASP A 21 10.46 8.65 -4.09
CA ASP A 21 11.60 8.64 -4.99
C ASP A 21 11.31 7.82 -6.27
N GLU A 22 12.26 7.79 -7.23
CA GLU A 22 12.11 6.91 -8.40
C GLU A 22 11.88 5.44 -8.00
N ALA A 23 12.31 5.04 -6.81
CA ALA A 23 11.89 3.82 -6.15
C ALA A 23 10.45 3.97 -5.61
N GLY A 24 9.50 3.26 -6.23
CA GLY A 24 8.08 3.34 -5.82
C GLY A 24 7.88 3.15 -4.30
N CYS A 25 6.86 3.76 -3.72
CA CYS A 25 6.63 3.82 -2.28
C CYS A 25 5.38 3.05 -1.86
N THR A 26 5.50 2.22 -0.82
CA THR A 26 4.47 1.31 -0.31
C THR A 26 3.85 1.81 0.99
N ALA A 27 2.53 1.83 1.07
CA ALA A 27 1.79 2.24 2.26
C ALA A 27 0.60 1.32 2.55
N VAL A 28 0.15 1.34 3.80
CA VAL A 28 -1.05 0.65 4.28
C VAL A 28 -2.10 1.68 4.64
N TYR A 29 -3.32 1.49 4.14
CA TYR A 29 -4.46 2.33 4.50
C TYR A 29 -5.67 1.46 4.82
N ARG A 30 -6.62 2.05 5.55
CA ARG A 30 -7.92 1.42 5.79
C ARG A 30 -8.89 1.84 4.70
N SER A 31 -9.55 0.86 4.11
CA SER A 31 -10.61 1.06 3.13
C SER A 31 -11.91 1.43 3.84
N HIS A 32 -12.79 2.12 3.11
CA HIS A 32 -14.15 2.50 3.56
C HIS A 32 -15.03 1.31 4.00
N LEU A 33 -14.65 0.07 3.68
CA LEU A 33 -15.34 -1.16 4.09
C LEU A 33 -14.73 -1.78 5.36
N GLY A 34 -13.92 -1.02 6.11
CA GLY A 34 -13.31 -1.46 7.37
C GLY A 34 -12.12 -2.40 7.23
N SER A 35 -11.72 -2.74 6.00
CA SER A 35 -10.58 -3.63 5.71
C SER A 35 -9.28 -2.86 5.45
N ASN A 36 -8.13 -3.45 5.78
CA ASN A 36 -6.79 -2.87 5.59
C ASN A 36 -6.20 -3.32 4.25
N VAL A 37 -5.53 -2.41 3.53
CA VAL A 37 -4.95 -2.67 2.20
C VAL A 37 -3.56 -2.06 2.13
N ALA A 38 -2.59 -2.84 1.63
CA ALA A 38 -1.29 -2.32 1.21
C ALA A 38 -1.32 -1.97 -0.28
N ALA A 39 -0.72 -0.84 -0.66
CA ALA A 39 -0.56 -0.43 -2.05
C ALA A 39 0.78 0.27 -2.26
N CYS A 40 1.32 0.20 -3.48
CA CYS A 40 2.61 0.76 -3.86
C CYS A 40 2.51 1.61 -5.12
N SER A 41 3.32 2.68 -5.21
CA SER A 41 3.19 3.67 -6.28
C SER A 41 3.65 3.11 -7.63
N CYS A 42 4.33 1.96 -7.60
CA CYS A 42 4.67 1.12 -8.75
C CYS A 42 3.43 0.45 -9.41
N GLY A 43 2.24 0.61 -8.83
CA GLY A 43 0.98 0.06 -9.36
C GLY A 43 0.53 -1.24 -8.70
N TRP A 44 1.28 -1.75 -7.72
CA TRP A 44 0.91 -2.93 -6.95
C TRP A 44 -0.12 -2.63 -5.85
N SER A 45 -1.03 -3.57 -5.61
CA SER A 45 -1.94 -3.54 -4.46
C SER A 45 -2.18 -4.93 -3.90
N ALA A 46 -2.13 -5.08 -2.58
CA ALA A 46 -2.42 -6.32 -1.87
C ALA A 46 -3.92 -6.64 -1.83
N ARG A 47 -4.23 -7.88 -1.42
CA ARG A 47 -5.60 -8.25 -1.03
C ARG A 47 -6.01 -7.50 0.23
N ARG A 48 -7.31 -7.25 0.36
CA ARG A 48 -7.92 -6.71 1.58
C ARG A 48 -7.71 -7.67 2.75
N ARG A 49 -7.25 -7.14 3.89
CA ARG A 49 -7.00 -7.90 5.13
C ARG A 49 -7.87 -7.36 6.26
N ILE A 50 -8.35 -8.26 7.12
CA ILE A 50 -9.00 -7.86 8.37
C ILE A 50 -7.95 -7.25 9.31
N TRP A 51 -6.80 -7.92 9.43
CA TRP A 51 -5.73 -7.51 10.35
C TRP A 51 -4.76 -6.54 9.69
N LYS A 52 -4.52 -5.42 10.36
CA LYS A 52 -3.53 -4.41 9.99
C LYS A 52 -2.11 -4.97 9.91
N SER A 53 -1.76 -5.91 10.80
CA SER A 53 -0.45 -6.58 10.81
C SER A 53 -0.17 -7.36 9.53
N ILE A 54 -1.16 -8.09 9.01
CA ILE A 54 -1.03 -8.85 7.75
C ILE A 54 -0.87 -7.88 6.57
N ALA A 55 -1.63 -6.78 6.55
CA ALA A 55 -1.46 -5.76 5.52
C ALA A 55 -0.06 -5.11 5.55
N CYS A 56 0.49 -4.87 6.75
CA CYS A 56 1.88 -4.42 6.89
C CYS A 56 2.85 -5.47 6.34
N LEU A 57 2.67 -6.75 6.68
CA LEU A 57 3.51 -7.82 6.16
C LEU A 57 3.48 -7.90 4.63
N ASP A 58 2.30 -7.76 4.01
CA ASP A 58 2.17 -7.69 2.55
C ASP A 58 3.02 -6.51 1.99
N ALA A 59 3.00 -5.34 2.64
CA ALA A 59 3.80 -4.17 2.24
C ALA A 59 5.31 -4.41 2.34
N TRP A 60 5.78 -4.94 3.47
CA TRP A 60 7.20 -5.31 3.68
C TRP A 60 7.66 -6.36 2.66
N THR A 61 6.81 -7.35 2.38
CA THR A 61 7.11 -8.42 1.42
C THR A 61 7.26 -7.85 0.02
N HIS A 62 6.37 -6.95 -0.40
CA HIS A 62 6.48 -6.28 -1.69
C HIS A 62 7.75 -5.42 -1.80
N SER A 63 8.02 -4.60 -0.79
CA SER A 63 9.23 -3.76 -0.70
C SER A 63 10.50 -4.61 -0.83
N ALA A 64 10.61 -5.70 -0.07
CA ALA A 64 11.76 -6.60 -0.09
C ALA A 64 11.94 -7.30 -1.45
N HIS A 65 10.87 -7.62 -2.17
CA HIS A 65 10.94 -8.31 -3.46
C HIS A 65 11.21 -7.38 -4.65
N VAL A 66 10.68 -6.15 -4.63
CA VAL A 66 10.71 -5.23 -5.78
C VAL A 66 11.73 -4.11 -5.59
N GLY A 67 12.19 -3.88 -4.35
CA GLY A 67 13.07 -2.74 -4.02
C GLY A 67 12.32 -1.41 -3.90
N CYS A 68 11.00 -1.46 -3.72
CA CYS A 68 10.19 -0.29 -3.41
C CYS A 68 10.39 0.15 -1.96
N ASP A 69 10.35 1.44 -1.69
CA ASP A 69 10.46 1.97 -0.33
C ASP A 69 9.16 1.82 0.47
N LEU A 70 9.28 1.93 1.79
CA LEU A 70 8.15 1.98 2.70
C LEU A 70 7.86 3.42 3.07
N ASN A 71 6.58 3.79 3.05
CA ASN A 71 6.15 5.09 3.53
C ASN A 71 6.44 5.21 5.03
N VAL A 72 6.71 6.44 5.50
CA VAL A 72 6.86 6.75 6.92
C VAL A 72 5.86 7.86 7.27
N PRO A 73 4.78 7.56 8.02
CA PRO A 73 4.43 6.26 8.60
C PRO A 73 3.93 5.24 7.57
N LEU A 74 4.27 3.95 7.77
CA LEU A 74 3.82 2.86 6.88
C LEU A 74 2.30 2.78 6.83
N VAL A 75 1.64 3.09 7.94
CA VAL A 75 0.19 3.09 8.02
C VAL A 75 -0.30 4.53 8.01
N ILE A 76 -1.12 4.83 7.01
CA ILE A 76 -1.78 6.11 6.86
C ILE A 76 -3.01 6.11 7.77
N PRO A 77 -3.08 7.00 8.78
CA PRO A 77 -4.24 7.09 9.66
C PRO A 77 -5.48 7.49 8.86
N GLU A 78 -6.64 6.96 9.24
CA GLU A 78 -7.92 7.46 8.71
C GLU A 78 -8.07 8.92 9.13
N ARG A 79 -8.40 9.81 8.18
CA ARG A 79 -8.89 11.15 8.53
C ARG A 79 -10.28 10.96 9.14
N HIS A 80 -10.39 11.21 10.43
CA HIS A 80 -11.68 11.42 11.11
C HIS A 80 -12.40 12.64 10.55
#